data_AF-A0A564FV71-F1
#
_entry.id   AF-A0A564FV71-F1
#
_cell.length_a   1.000
_cell.length_b   1.000
_cell.length_c   1.000
_cell.angle_alpha   90.00
_cell.angle_beta   90.00
_cell.angle_gamma   90.00
#
_symmetry.space_group_name_H-M   'P 1'
#
loop_
_entity.id
_entity.type
_entity.pdbx_description
1 polymer ?
#
loop_
_entity_poly.entity_id
_entity_poly.type
_entity_poly.pdbx_seq_one_letter_code
_entity_poly.pdbx_strand_id
1 'polypeptide(L)'
;MAQDNSGTSSGIGFFGLLCILFIGLKLTGYIEWSWLWVLAPIWGPVAIGLFLMAVGALGLLWSRHADRERRRIRERRSGRSA
;
A
#
# COMPACT_ATOMS: atom_id res chain seq x y z
N MET A 1 15.21 27.96 -32.07
CA MET A 1 14.43 27.51 -30.90
C MET A 1 14.06 26.06 -31.18
N ALA A 2 14.75 25.10 -30.58
CA ALA A 2 14.47 23.68 -30.83
C ALA A 2 13.24 23.29 -29.99
N GLN A 3 12.16 22.92 -30.67
CA GLN A 3 10.94 22.43 -30.07
C GLN A 3 11.15 20.96 -29.67
N ASP A 4 11.33 20.71 -28.39
CA ASP A 4 11.31 19.36 -27.82
C ASP A 4 9.87 18.87 -27.77
N ASN A 5 9.45 18.19 -28.85
CA ASN A 5 8.24 17.39 -28.86
C ASN A 5 8.48 16.15 -27.99
N SER A 6 8.46 16.34 -26.66
CA SER A 6 8.36 15.25 -25.69
C SER A 6 6.93 14.71 -25.76
N GLY A 7 6.64 14.02 -26.87
CA GLY A 7 5.46 13.20 -27.04
C GLY A 7 5.41 12.25 -25.86
N THR A 8 4.50 12.51 -24.93
CA THR A 8 4.23 11.63 -23.81
C THR A 8 3.65 10.37 -24.40
N SER A 9 4.52 9.43 -24.78
CA SER A 9 4.20 8.10 -25.23
C SER A 9 3.58 7.36 -24.04
N SER A 10 2.29 7.63 -23.83
CA SER A 10 1.39 6.87 -22.99
C SER A 10 1.13 5.53 -23.67
N GLY A 11 2.18 4.76 -23.93
CA GLY A 11 2.07 3.37 -24.29
C GLY A 11 1.46 2.66 -23.10
N ILE A 12 0.46 1.82 -23.33
CA ILE A 12 -0.03 0.85 -22.35
C ILE A 12 1.22 0.26 -21.68
N GLY A 13 1.42 0.59 -20.41
CA GLY A 13 2.57 0.09 -19.67
C GLY A 13 2.56 -1.43 -19.76
N PHE A 14 3.74 -2.05 -19.77
CA PHE A 14 3.90 -3.51 -19.84
C PHE A 14 2.91 -4.26 -18.93
N PHE A 15 2.60 -3.70 -17.76
CA PHE A 15 1.56 -4.16 -16.83
C PHE A 15 0.14 -4.26 -17.43
N GLY A 16 -0.30 -3.29 -18.23
CA GLY A 16 -1.61 -3.31 -18.87
C GLY A 16 -1.72 -4.38 -19.97
N LEU A 17 -0.66 -4.60 -20.75
CA LEU A 17 -0.60 -5.70 -21.72
C LEU A 17 -0.58 -7.06 -21.00
N LEU A 18 0.19 -7.19 -19.92
CA LEU A 18 0.19 -8.39 -19.09
C LEU A 18 -1.19 -8.65 -18.49
N CYS A 19 -1.87 -7.59 -18.02
CA CYS A 19 -3.24 -7.67 -17.50
C CYS A 19 -4.21 -8.17 -18.57
N ILE A 20 -4.21 -7.57 -19.76
CA ILE A 20 -5.04 -8.04 -20.90
C ILE A 20 -4.69 -9.48 -21.29
N LEU A 21 -3.40 -9.86 -21.31
CA LEU A 21 -2.96 -11.22 -21.65
C LEU A 21 -3.47 -12.26 -20.64
N PHE A 22 -3.39 -11.97 -19.34
CA PHE A 22 -3.94 -12.83 -18.29
C PHE A 22 -5.47 -12.93 -18.35
N ILE A 23 -6.18 -11.84 -18.69
CA ILE A 23 -7.62 -11.86 -18.96
C ILE A 23 -7.93 -12.75 -20.18
N GLY A 24 -7.17 -12.60 -21.28
CA GLY A 24 -7.36 -13.36 -22.52
C GLY A 24 -7.13 -14.86 -22.32
N LEU A 25 -6.05 -15.25 -21.65
CA LEU A 25 -5.70 -16.64 -21.38
C LEU A 25 -6.77 -17.35 -20.53
N LYS A 26 -7.42 -16.61 -19.63
CA LYS A 26 -8.53 -17.10 -18.81
C LYS A 26 -9.81 -17.30 -19.61
N LEU A 27 -10.13 -16.38 -20.54
CA LEU A 27 -11.29 -16.49 -21.43
C LEU A 27 -11.14 -17.61 -22.47
N THR A 28 -9.90 -17.95 -22.88
CA THR A 28 -9.62 -19.11 -23.74
C THR A 28 -9.82 -20.47 -23.06
N GLY A 29 -10.29 -20.52 -21.81
CA GLY A 29 -10.77 -21.75 -21.17
C GLY A 29 -9.71 -22.78 -20.82
N TYR A 30 -8.42 -22.46 -20.97
CA TYR A 30 -7.32 -23.37 -20.62
C TYR A 30 -7.09 -23.51 -19.11
N ILE A 31 -7.70 -22.63 -18.28
CA ILE A 31 -7.46 -22.60 -16.83
C ILE A 31 -8.78 -22.28 -16.09
N GLU A 32 -9.35 -23.26 -15.36
CA GLU A 32 -10.56 -23.11 -14.50
C GLU A 32 -10.31 -22.33 -13.19
N TRP A 33 -9.17 -21.67 -13.07
CA TRP A 33 -8.69 -21.18 -11.78
C TRP A 33 -9.30 -19.85 -11.37
N SER A 34 -9.22 -19.54 -10.08
CA SER A 34 -9.89 -18.40 -9.45
C SER A 34 -9.36 -17.05 -9.95
N TRP A 35 -10.24 -16.06 -10.10
CA TRP A 35 -9.93 -14.70 -10.58
C TRP A 35 -8.88 -13.99 -9.71
N LEU A 36 -8.74 -14.42 -8.46
CA LEU A 36 -7.75 -13.94 -7.49
C LEU A 36 -6.30 -14.05 -7.99
N TRP A 37 -5.96 -15.06 -8.80
CA TRP A 37 -4.60 -15.20 -9.33
C TRP A 37 -4.31 -14.35 -10.57
N VAL A 38 -5.34 -14.01 -11.36
CA VAL A 38 -5.22 -13.01 -12.43
C VAL A 38 -4.98 -11.62 -11.85
N LEU A 39 -5.57 -11.33 -10.69
CA LEU A 39 -5.28 -10.11 -9.98
C LEU A 39 -3.97 -10.17 -9.16
N ALA A 40 -3.33 -11.32 -8.97
CA ALA A 40 -2.09 -11.43 -8.17
C ALA A 40 -1.01 -10.39 -8.55
N PRO A 41 -0.73 -10.13 -9.85
CA PRO A 41 0.18 -9.05 -10.25
C PRO A 41 -0.29 -7.64 -9.83
N ILE A 42 -1.60 -7.40 -9.71
CA ILE A 42 -2.18 -6.15 -9.19
C ILE A 42 -2.18 -6.13 -7.65
N TRP A 43 -2.39 -7.28 -7.00
CA TRP A 43 -2.39 -7.40 -5.54
C TRP A 43 -1.00 -7.18 -4.95
N GLY A 44 0.10 -7.48 -5.65
CA GLY A 44 1.46 -7.24 -5.16
C GLY A 44 1.67 -5.82 -4.60
N PRO A 45 1.53 -4.77 -5.42
CA PRO A 45 1.65 -3.39 -4.94
C PRO A 45 0.53 -2.97 -3.97
N VAL A 46 -0.72 -3.43 -4.17
CA VAL A 46 -1.86 -3.09 -3.29
C VAL A 46 -1.68 -3.66 -1.89
N ALA A 47 -1.20 -4.90 -1.77
CA ALA A 47 -0.95 -5.57 -0.50
C ALA A 47 0.17 -4.90 0.28
N ILE A 48 1.27 -4.51 -0.40
CA ILE A 48 2.37 -3.76 0.23
C ILE A 48 1.86 -2.40 0.72
N GLY A 49 1.09 -1.68 -0.09
CA GLY A 49 0.50 -0.39 0.31
C GLY A 49 -0.42 -0.51 1.53
N LEU A 50 -1.33 -1.49 1.53
CA LEU A 50 -2.22 -1.77 2.66
C LEU A 50 -1.44 -2.16 3.92
N PHE A 51 -0.40 -2.98 3.78
CA PHE A 51 0.43 -3.41 4.89
C PHE A 51 1.16 -2.23 5.54
N LEU A 52 1.80 -1.37 4.74
CA LEU A 52 2.47 -0.16 5.24
C LEU A 52 1.49 0.79 5.91
N MET A 53 0.30 0.97 5.32
CA MET A 53 -0.75 1.81 5.87
C MET A 53 -1.29 1.26 7.20
N ALA A 54 -1.47 -0.05 7.31
CA ALA A 54 -1.89 -0.72 8.54
C ALA A 54 -0.83 -0.62 9.64
N VAL A 55 0.45 -0.89 9.32
CA VAL A 55 1.57 -0.75 10.28
C VAL A 55 1.75 0.70 10.72
N GLY A 56 1.66 1.65 9.80
CA GLY A 56 1.72 3.08 10.10
C GLY A 56 0.56 3.52 11.00
N ALA A 57 -0.67 3.11 10.69
CA ALA A 57 -1.85 3.39 11.51
C ALA A 57 -1.72 2.76 12.91
N LEU A 58 -1.30 1.50 13.00
CA LEU A 58 -1.06 0.82 14.28
C LEU A 58 0.04 1.51 15.09
N GLY A 59 1.15 1.90 14.47
CA GLY A 59 2.23 2.63 15.12
C GLY A 59 1.80 4.02 15.63
N LEU A 60 1.00 4.75 14.84
CA LEU A 60 0.43 6.04 15.22
C LEU A 60 -0.63 5.91 16.32
N LEU A 61 -1.44 4.85 16.30
CA LEU A 61 -2.41 4.56 17.35
C LEU A 61 -1.69 4.16 18.65
N TRP A 62 -0.61 3.38 18.54
CA TRP A 62 0.21 2.98 19.68
C TRP A 62 0.94 4.19 20.28
N SER A 63 1.48 5.09 19.46
CA SER A 63 2.10 6.32 19.93
C SER A 63 1.08 7.24 20.63
N ARG A 64 -0.10 7.42 20.03
CA ARG A 64 -1.21 8.14 20.68
C ARG A 64 -1.65 7.50 22.00
N HIS A 65 -1.53 6.18 22.13
CA HIS A 65 -1.86 5.48 23.36
C HIS A 65 -0.77 5.65 24.43
N ALA A 66 0.50 5.51 24.07
CA ALA A 66 1.65 5.59 24.97
C ALA A 66 1.83 6.99 25.60
N ASP A 67 1.36 8.04 24.94
CA ASP A 67 1.45 9.40 25.48
C ASP A 67 0.58 9.64 26.72
N ARG A 68 -0.44 8.82 26.97
CA ARG A 68 -1.29 8.96 28.16
C ARG A 68 -0.58 8.58 29.46
N GLU A 69 0.36 7.65 29.40
CA GLU A 69 1.02 7.12 30.60
C GLU A 69 2.16 8.02 31.10
N ARG A 70 2.85 8.71 30.18
CA ARG A 70 3.97 9.59 30.51
C ARG A 70 3.58 10.79 31.37
N ARG A 71 2.33 11.26 31.27
CA ARG A 71 1.82 12.37 32.09
C ARG A 71 1.65 11.97 33.55
N ARG A 72 1.12 10.77 33.82
CA ARG A 72 0.87 10.26 35.19
C ARG A 72 2.15 10.04 36.00
N ILE A 73 3.25 9.66 35.34
CA ILE A 73 4.54 9.43 36.01
C ILE A 73 5.19 10.76 36.44
N ARG A 74 4.99 11.85 35.68
CA ARG A 74 5.54 13.18 36.02
C ARG A 74 4.87 13.77 37.25
N GLU A 75 3.56 13.63 37.37
CA GLU A 75 2.78 14.13 38.53
C GLU A 75 3.16 13.44 39.85
N ARG A 76 3.48 12.14 39.79
CA ARG A 76 3.96 11.40 40.99
C ARG A 76 5.35 11.85 41.46
N ARG A 77 6.20 12.39 40.58
CA ARG A 77 7.49 12.96 40.99
C ARG A 77 7.35 14.36 41.57
N SER A 78 6.43 15.18 41.07
CA SER A 78 6.22 16.53 41.61
C SER A 78 5.57 16.53 42.99
N GLY A 79 4.68 15.57 43.28
CA GLY A 79 4.03 15.46 44.59
C GLY A 79 4.86 14.79 45.69
N ARG A 80 6.09 14.34 45.40
CA ARG A 80 6.98 13.71 46.39
C ARG A 80 8.11 14.63 46.88
N SER A 81 8.22 15.82 46.28
CA SER A 81 9.27 16.81 46.53
C SER A 81 8.77 18.06 47.26
N ALA A 82 7.46 18.11 47.56
CA ALA A 82 6.81 19.14 48.37
C ALA A 82 6.28 18.48 49.64
#